data_AF-A0A2N1M7X9-F1
#
_entry.id   AF-A0A2N1M7X9-F1
#
_cell.length_a   1.000
_cell.length_b   1.000
_cell.length_c   1.000
_cell.angle_alpha   90.00
_cell.angle_beta   90.00
_cell.angle_gamma   90.00
#
_symmetry.space_group_name_H-M   'P 1'
#
loop_
_entity.id
_entity.type
_entity.pdbx_description
1 polymer ?
#
loop_
_entity_poly.entity_id
_entity_poly.type
_entity_poly.pdbx_seq_one_letter_code
_entity_poly.pdbx_strand_id
1 'polypeptide(L)'
;MVTSIRNKRGPELPERPPERLGSVKENPGFEKFEEVSLDNKSNGKNHKKNEKKYNLDNKTASITHTLVRVFICCGIPFSIIENPFFIEFLHKMRLGYESPTSELLSGRFLNQETARINDKIKKIIKNSENLTLALDGWTNPNSDHHTKDFLAGQIMDIIKKIGSEKVFVLVTDNAANCVKAKEIVIN
;
A
#
# COMPACT_ATOMS: atom_id res chain seq x y z
N MET A 1 -12.11 13.12 17.70
CA MET A 1 -13.58 13.22 17.80
C MET A 1 -14.21 12.20 16.85
N VAL A 2 -15.26 11.48 17.28
CA VAL A 2 -15.91 10.39 16.51
C VAL A 2 -17.34 10.81 16.16
N THR A 3 -17.79 10.58 14.92
CA THR A 3 -19.19 10.86 14.54
C THR A 3 -19.70 9.86 13.49
N SER A 4 -20.94 9.40 13.66
CA SER A 4 -21.58 8.53 12.67
C SER A 4 -22.03 9.33 11.46
N ILE A 5 -21.76 8.82 10.26
CA ILE A 5 -22.17 9.42 8.98
C ILE A 5 -23.61 9.03 8.64
N ARG A 6 -24.18 8.01 9.29
CA ARG A 6 -25.52 7.49 9.00
C ARG A 6 -26.34 7.33 10.26
N ASN A 7 -27.53 7.91 10.26
CA ASN A 7 -28.50 7.71 11.33
C ASN A 7 -29.21 6.36 11.13
N LYS A 8 -28.60 5.26 11.58
CA LYS A 8 -29.26 3.95 11.72
C LYS A 8 -29.16 3.47 13.16
N ARG A 9 -30.29 2.94 13.68
CA ARG A 9 -30.41 2.29 14.99
C ARG A 9 -29.26 1.28 15.16
N GLY A 10 -28.58 1.33 16.30
CA GLY A 10 -27.40 0.51 16.58
C GLY A 10 -27.71 -1.01 16.51
N PRO A 11 -26.70 -1.85 16.20
CA PRO A 11 -26.89 -3.29 16.21
C PRO A 11 -26.98 -3.83 17.66
N GLU A 12 -27.91 -4.75 17.90
CA GLU A 12 -27.90 -5.61 19.09
C GLU A 12 -26.64 -6.51 19.07
N LEU A 13 -25.95 -6.58 20.21
CA LEU A 13 -24.75 -7.38 20.41
C LEU A 13 -25.11 -8.88 20.52
N PRO A 14 -24.50 -9.78 19.73
CA PRO A 14 -24.43 -11.18 20.10
C PRO A 14 -23.19 -11.44 20.98
N GLU A 15 -23.39 -11.91 22.21
CA GLU A 15 -22.31 -12.50 23.00
C GLU A 15 -21.91 -13.86 22.42
N ARG A 16 -20.63 -14.07 22.13
CA ARG A 16 -20.07 -15.41 21.86
C ARG A 16 -18.64 -15.50 22.44
N PRO A 17 -18.23 -16.63 23.06
CA PRO A 17 -16.91 -16.75 23.69
C PRO A 17 -15.79 -16.78 22.63
N PRO A 18 -14.53 -16.45 22.99
CA PRO A 18 -13.43 -16.48 22.05
C PRO A 18 -13.11 -17.91 21.58
N GLU A 19 -13.12 -18.12 20.27
CA GLU A 19 -12.57 -19.32 19.64
C GLU A 19 -11.06 -19.39 19.85
N ARG A 20 -10.56 -20.59 20.19
CA ARG A 20 -9.13 -20.86 20.38
C ARG A 20 -8.36 -20.60 19.08
N LEU A 21 -7.22 -19.93 19.20
CA LEU A 21 -6.28 -19.67 18.12
C LEU A 21 -5.82 -21.00 17.49
N GLY A 22 -6.41 -21.36 16.36
CA GLY A 22 -5.94 -22.47 15.53
C GLY A 22 -4.60 -22.12 14.85
N SER A 23 -3.83 -23.14 14.50
CA SER A 23 -2.52 -23.03 13.87
C SER A 23 -2.52 -22.05 12.69
N VAL A 24 -1.51 -21.18 12.65
CA VAL A 24 -1.25 -20.28 11.52
C VAL A 24 -1.10 -21.14 10.27
N LYS A 25 -2.08 -21.08 9.38
CA LYS A 25 -1.94 -21.64 8.02
C LYS A 25 -0.99 -20.73 7.26
N GLU A 26 0.11 -21.28 6.77
CA GLU A 26 0.94 -20.60 5.79
C GLU A 26 0.08 -20.13 4.62
N ASN A 27 0.26 -18.87 4.23
CA ASN A 27 -0.52 -18.25 3.18
C ASN A 27 -0.08 -18.83 1.82
N PRO A 28 -0.94 -19.59 1.09
CA PRO A 28 -0.53 -20.35 -0.09
C PRO A 28 -0.42 -19.51 -1.38
N GLY A 29 -0.24 -18.18 -1.27
CA GLY A 29 -0.26 -17.27 -2.40
C GLY A 29 1.13 -17.00 -2.99
N PHE A 30 1.76 -18.01 -3.60
CA PHE A 30 2.76 -17.74 -4.62
C PHE A 30 2.04 -17.57 -5.96
N GLU A 31 1.53 -16.37 -6.22
CA GLU A 31 1.28 -15.97 -7.60
C GLU A 31 2.65 -15.68 -8.20
N LYS A 32 3.04 -16.54 -9.15
CA LYS A 32 4.24 -16.45 -9.96
C LYS A 32 4.41 -15.00 -10.42
N PHE A 33 5.62 -14.44 -10.29
CA PHE A 33 5.98 -13.22 -11.01
C PHE A 33 5.86 -13.53 -12.50
N GLU A 34 4.72 -13.24 -13.10
CA GLU A 34 4.63 -13.24 -14.56
C GLU A 34 5.49 -12.10 -15.07
N GLU A 35 6.49 -12.49 -15.85
CA GLU A 35 7.25 -11.61 -16.71
C GLU A 35 6.25 -11.00 -17.69
N VAL A 36 5.77 -9.78 -17.41
CA VAL A 36 4.98 -9.02 -18.38
C VAL A 36 5.90 -8.70 -19.55
N SER A 37 5.79 -9.48 -20.62
CA SER A 37 6.30 -9.12 -21.94
C SER A 37 5.64 -7.81 -22.38
N LEU A 38 6.45 -6.77 -22.58
CA LEU A 38 5.98 -5.55 -23.22
C LEU A 38 5.90 -5.80 -24.73
N ASP A 39 4.70 -6.08 -25.23
CA ASP A 39 4.40 -5.95 -26.66
C ASP A 39 4.35 -4.45 -27.02
N ASN A 40 5.52 -3.85 -27.22
CA ASN A 40 5.63 -2.52 -27.79
C ASN A 40 5.39 -2.60 -29.30
N LYS A 41 4.19 -2.22 -29.74
CA LYS A 41 3.94 -1.89 -31.15
C LYS A 41 4.82 -0.69 -31.52
N SER A 42 5.86 -0.96 -32.30
CA SER A 42 6.91 -0.03 -32.69
C SER A 42 6.38 1.18 -33.46
N ASN A 43 6.84 2.38 -33.10
CA ASN A 43 7.28 3.34 -34.12
C ASN A 43 8.63 3.96 -33.70
N GLY A 44 9.57 3.97 -34.64
CA GLY A 44 10.99 3.87 -34.37
C GLY A 44 11.68 5.10 -33.77
N LYS A 45 12.76 4.82 -33.02
CA LYS A 45 14.12 5.36 -33.18
C LYS A 45 15.07 4.64 -32.21
N ASN A 46 16.20 4.19 -32.74
CA ASN A 46 17.15 3.27 -32.11
C ASN A 46 17.93 3.92 -30.96
N HIS A 47 17.68 3.48 -29.73
CA HIS A 47 18.69 3.38 -28.68
C HIS A 47 18.62 1.96 -28.13
N LYS A 48 19.67 1.15 -28.33
CA LYS A 48 19.79 -0.18 -27.73
C LYS A 48 19.89 -0.01 -26.20
N LYS A 49 18.75 -0.04 -25.50
CA LYS A 49 18.74 -0.40 -24.08
C LYS A 49 18.99 -1.91 -24.01
N ASN A 50 20.13 -2.28 -23.47
CA ASN A 50 20.44 -3.67 -23.13
C ASN A 50 19.52 -4.08 -21.97
N GLU A 51 18.29 -4.48 -22.28
CA GLU A 51 17.43 -5.15 -21.31
C GLU A 51 18.02 -6.54 -21.07
N LYS A 52 18.83 -6.67 -20.01
CA LYS A 52 19.25 -7.99 -19.53
C LYS A 52 17.99 -8.76 -19.12
N LYS A 53 17.66 -9.78 -19.91
CA LYS A 53 16.63 -10.75 -19.57
C LYS A 53 17.17 -11.64 -18.45
N TYR A 54 16.76 -11.38 -17.22
CA TYR A 54 17.17 -12.16 -16.06
C TYR A 54 16.45 -13.52 -16.08
N ASN A 55 17.14 -14.55 -16.56
CA ASN A 55 16.72 -15.93 -16.35
C ASN A 55 17.07 -16.33 -14.91
N LEU A 56 16.29 -15.80 -13.97
CA LEU A 56 16.52 -15.95 -12.55
C LEU A 56 16.01 -17.33 -12.11
N ASP A 57 16.88 -18.18 -11.55
CA ASP A 57 16.43 -19.41 -10.92
C ASP A 57 15.38 -19.06 -9.84
N ASN A 58 14.38 -19.92 -9.68
CA ASN A 58 13.22 -19.64 -8.80
C ASN A 58 13.66 -19.25 -7.36
N LYS A 59 14.80 -19.78 -6.92
CA LYS A 59 15.40 -19.47 -5.62
C LYS A 59 15.91 -18.03 -5.52
N THR A 60 16.56 -17.49 -6.55
CA THR A 60 17.03 -16.10 -6.53
C THR A 60 15.87 -15.12 -6.63
N ALA A 61 14.83 -15.43 -7.40
CA ALA A 61 13.60 -14.62 -7.45
C ALA A 61 12.93 -14.51 -6.07
N SER A 62 12.85 -15.62 -5.34
CA SER A 62 12.32 -15.66 -3.98
C SER A 62 13.13 -14.80 -2.99
N ILE A 63 14.47 -14.82 -3.09
CA ILE A 63 15.35 -13.98 -2.28
C ILE A 63 15.16 -12.50 -2.62
N THR A 64 15.18 -12.15 -3.90
CA THR A 64 14.99 -10.76 -4.35
C THR A 64 13.66 -10.21 -3.86
N HIS A 65 12.58 -10.99 -3.97
CA HIS A 65 11.27 -10.58 -3.44
C HIS A 65 11.29 -10.37 -1.92
N THR A 66 11.96 -11.25 -1.17
CA THR A 66 12.08 -11.10 0.29
C THR A 66 12.89 -9.85 0.65
N LEU A 67 13.99 -9.60 -0.06
CA LEU A 67 14.81 -8.40 0.08
C LEU A 67 13.99 -7.14 -0.18
N VAL A 68 13.24 -7.10 -1.27
CA VAL A 68 12.31 -5.99 -1.61
C VAL A 68 11.35 -5.70 -0.48
N ARG A 69 10.71 -6.74 0.07
CA ARG A 69 9.76 -6.58 1.18
C ARG A 69 10.42 -6.02 2.43
N VAL A 70 11.66 -6.39 2.75
CA VAL A 70 12.41 -5.81 3.88
C VAL A 70 12.60 -4.31 3.65
N PHE A 71 13.05 -3.89 2.47
CA PHE A 71 13.25 -2.47 2.19
C PHE A 71 11.96 -1.66 2.32
N ILE A 72 10.86 -2.15 1.74
CA ILE A 72 9.57 -1.46 1.75
C ILE A 72 8.95 -1.45 3.15
N CYS A 73 8.85 -2.60 3.81
CA CYS A 73 8.15 -2.71 5.09
C CYS A 73 8.92 -2.09 6.25
N CYS A 74 10.26 -2.05 6.18
CA CYS A 74 11.10 -1.46 7.22
C CYS A 74 11.52 -0.02 6.90
N GLY A 75 11.09 0.56 5.77
CA GLY A 75 11.41 1.94 5.40
C GLY A 75 12.91 2.16 5.17
N ILE A 76 13.64 1.16 4.66
CA ILE A 76 15.07 1.29 4.37
C ILE A 76 15.24 2.15 3.11
N PRO A 77 16.07 3.20 3.14
CA PRO A 77 16.34 3.99 1.94
C PRO A 77 16.85 3.11 0.81
N PHE A 78 16.26 3.26 -0.38
CA PHE A 78 16.59 2.43 -1.53
C PHE A 78 18.05 2.57 -1.99
N SER A 79 18.71 3.70 -1.69
CA SER A 79 20.15 3.90 -1.93
C SER A 79 21.04 2.89 -1.20
N ILE A 80 20.57 2.28 -0.09
CA ILE A 80 21.34 1.29 0.66
C ILE A 80 21.58 0.01 -0.15
N ILE A 81 20.70 -0.34 -1.09
CA ILE A 81 20.82 -1.59 -1.86
C ILE A 81 22.03 -1.61 -2.80
N GLU A 82 22.53 -0.42 -3.16
CA GLU A 82 23.70 -0.20 -4.00
C GLU A 82 24.93 0.24 -3.19
N ASN A 83 24.80 0.33 -1.87
CA ASN A 83 25.93 0.66 -1.00
C ASN A 83 26.98 -0.47 -1.06
N PRO A 84 28.28 -0.18 -1.25
CA PRO A 84 29.31 -1.21 -1.39
C PRO A 84 29.37 -2.20 -0.21
N PHE A 85 29.18 -1.73 1.03
CA PHE A 85 29.18 -2.61 2.20
C PHE A 85 27.95 -3.53 2.22
N PHE A 86 26.81 -3.05 1.73
CA PHE A 86 25.60 -3.85 1.65
C PHE A 86 25.70 -4.89 0.52
N ILE A 87 26.29 -4.54 -0.62
CA ILE A 87 26.60 -5.48 -1.70
C ILE A 87 27.57 -6.56 -1.20
N GLU A 88 28.64 -6.18 -0.49
CA GLU A 88 29.58 -7.13 0.09
C GLU A 88 28.88 -8.06 1.09
N PHE A 89 28.00 -7.52 1.94
CA PHE A 89 27.18 -8.31 2.85
C PHE A 89 26.32 -9.33 2.09
N LEU A 90 25.61 -8.92 1.04
CA LEU A 90 24.79 -9.82 0.23
C LEU A 90 25.62 -10.90 -0.47
N HIS A 91 26.78 -10.55 -1.01
CA HIS A 91 27.70 -11.51 -1.63
C HIS A 91 28.24 -12.54 -0.62
N LYS A 92 28.55 -12.12 0.62
CA LYS A 92 28.96 -13.03 1.71
C LYS A 92 27.83 -13.94 2.15
N MET A 93 26.59 -13.46 2.15
CA MET A 93 25.41 -14.26 2.49
C MET A 93 25.04 -15.27 1.39
N ARG A 94 25.19 -14.88 0.12
CA ARG A 94 24.95 -15.75 -1.04
C ARG A 94 25.89 -15.40 -2.19
N LEU A 95 26.86 -16.28 -2.41
CA LEU A 95 27.78 -16.19 -3.55
C LEU A 95 27.01 -16.19 -4.87
N GLY A 96 27.33 -15.24 -5.75
CA GLY A 96 26.70 -15.08 -7.05
C GLY A 96 25.30 -14.45 -7.03
N TYR A 97 24.81 -13.97 -5.89
CA TYR A 97 23.59 -13.16 -5.85
C TYR A 97 23.87 -11.74 -6.36
N GLU A 98 23.22 -11.35 -7.45
CA GLU A 98 23.23 -9.96 -7.91
C GLU A 98 22.09 -9.17 -7.25
N SER A 99 22.46 -8.15 -6.49
CA SER A 99 21.50 -7.23 -5.87
C SER A 99 20.74 -6.43 -6.95
N PRO A 100 19.43 -6.19 -6.81
CA PRO A 100 18.73 -5.31 -7.72
C PRO A 100 19.20 -3.86 -7.54
N THR A 101 18.99 -3.05 -8.58
CA THR A 101 19.29 -1.61 -8.51
C THR A 101 18.25 -0.87 -7.68
N SER A 102 18.64 0.29 -7.15
CA SER A 102 17.74 1.18 -6.41
C SER A 102 16.56 1.63 -7.29
N GLU A 103 16.80 1.89 -8.58
CA GLU A 103 15.78 2.22 -9.58
C GLU A 103 14.77 1.09 -9.79
N LEU A 104 15.25 -0.15 -9.90
CA LEU A 104 14.37 -1.31 -10.08
C LEU A 104 13.51 -1.57 -8.84
N LEU A 105 14.11 -1.39 -7.66
CA LEU A 105 13.46 -1.50 -6.36
C LEU A 105 12.37 -0.43 -6.18
N SER A 106 12.72 0.85 -6.37
CA SER A 106 11.82 1.98 -6.14
C SER A 106 10.75 2.13 -7.22
N GLY A 107 11.02 1.65 -8.43
CA GLY A 107 10.10 1.68 -9.55
C GLY A 107 9.29 0.40 -9.63
N ARG A 108 9.80 -0.59 -10.36
CA ARG A 108 9.03 -1.79 -10.74
C ARG A 108 8.57 -2.57 -9.52
N PHE A 109 9.47 -2.91 -8.60
CA PHE A 109 9.13 -3.80 -7.49
C PHE A 109 8.18 -3.14 -6.48
N LEU A 110 8.40 -1.87 -6.14
CA LEU A 110 7.47 -1.11 -5.31
C LEU A 110 6.08 -1.01 -5.95
N ASN A 111 6.01 -0.73 -7.26
CA ASN A 111 4.73 -0.64 -7.97
C ASN A 111 4.00 -1.98 -8.04
N GLN A 112 4.73 -3.08 -8.25
CA GLN A 112 4.16 -4.44 -8.25
C GLN A 112 3.58 -4.80 -6.87
N GLU A 113 4.33 -4.59 -5.79
CA GLU A 113 3.81 -4.84 -4.44
C GLU A 113 2.65 -3.90 -4.11
N THR A 114 2.71 -2.64 -4.52
CA THR A 114 1.61 -1.68 -4.34
C THR A 114 0.35 -2.15 -5.06
N ALA A 115 0.45 -2.60 -6.31
CA ALA A 115 -0.68 -3.14 -7.07
C ALA A 115 -1.28 -4.39 -6.39
N ARG A 116 -0.43 -5.32 -5.99
CA ARG A 116 -0.84 -6.55 -5.29
C ARG A 116 -1.58 -6.26 -3.98
N ILE A 117 -1.04 -5.35 -3.17
CA ILE A 117 -1.66 -4.95 -1.91
C ILE A 117 -2.95 -4.17 -2.16
N ASN A 118 -2.98 -3.26 -3.14
CA ASN A 118 -4.18 -2.53 -3.51
C ASN A 118 -5.30 -3.46 -3.96
N ASP A 119 -5.01 -4.49 -4.74
CA ASP A 119 -6.02 -5.45 -5.18
C ASP A 119 -6.55 -6.30 -4.02
N LYS A 120 -5.69 -6.66 -3.05
CA LYS A 120 -6.12 -7.28 -1.80
C LYS A 120 -7.02 -6.35 -0.99
N ILE A 121 -6.65 -5.08 -0.83
CA ILE A 121 -7.43 -4.08 -0.09
C ILE A 121 -8.78 -3.84 -0.76
N LYS A 122 -8.83 -3.71 -2.10
CA LYS A 122 -10.09 -3.56 -2.85
C LYS A 122 -11.03 -4.74 -2.60
N LYS A 123 -10.50 -5.98 -2.59
CA LYS A 123 -11.30 -7.18 -2.27
C LYS A 123 -11.84 -7.11 -0.84
N ILE A 124 -11.02 -6.70 0.14
CA ILE A 124 -11.44 -6.52 1.54
C ILE A 124 -12.55 -5.47 1.64
N ILE A 125 -12.36 -4.28 1.08
CA ILE A 125 -13.34 -3.18 1.10
C ILE A 125 -14.65 -3.60 0.41
N LYS A 126 -14.57 -4.28 -0.74
CA LYS A 126 -15.74 -4.76 -1.48
C LYS A 126 -16.60 -5.70 -0.63
N ASN A 127 -15.98 -6.57 0.16
CA ASN A 127 -16.67 -7.56 0.98
C ASN A 127 -16.99 -7.08 2.41
N SER A 128 -16.57 -5.85 2.77
CA SER A 128 -16.81 -5.27 4.09
C SER A 128 -17.99 -4.31 4.08
N GLU A 129 -18.63 -4.19 5.24
CA GLU A 129 -19.69 -3.23 5.54
C GLU A 129 -19.34 -2.47 6.82
N ASN A 130 -20.02 -1.34 7.07
CA ASN A 130 -19.90 -0.55 8.30
C ASN A 130 -18.45 -0.14 8.65
N LEU A 131 -17.70 0.27 7.64
CA LEU A 131 -16.33 0.75 7.75
C LEU A 131 -16.25 2.04 8.56
N THR A 132 -15.17 2.16 9.34
CA THR A 132 -14.78 3.41 9.99
C THR A 132 -13.67 4.05 9.16
N LEU A 133 -13.88 5.30 8.74
CA LEU A 133 -12.86 6.12 8.11
C LEU A 133 -12.20 6.96 9.21
N ALA A 134 -10.96 6.62 9.55
CA ALA A 134 -10.13 7.41 10.45
C ALA A 134 -9.18 8.30 9.64
N LEU A 135 -9.10 9.57 10.01
CA LEU A 135 -8.23 10.57 9.40
C LEU A 135 -7.22 11.03 10.42
N ASP A 136 -5.96 10.98 10.02
CA ASP A 136 -4.84 11.56 10.72
C ASP A 136 -4.17 12.60 9.81
N GLY A 137 -3.71 13.68 10.40
CA GLY A 137 -3.21 14.83 9.66
C GLY A 137 -2.00 15.42 10.36
N TRP A 138 -1.00 15.79 9.57
CA TRP A 138 0.15 16.55 10.04
C TRP A 138 0.23 17.88 9.31
N THR A 139 0.72 18.92 9.98
CA THR A 139 0.90 20.24 9.38
C THR A 139 2.28 20.36 8.76
N ASN A 140 2.33 20.71 7.47
CA ASN A 140 3.57 21.17 6.86
C ASN A 140 3.55 22.70 6.86
N PRO A 141 4.48 23.38 7.57
CA PRO A 141 4.51 24.85 7.64
C PRO A 141 4.65 25.52 6.27
N ASN A 142 5.14 24.78 5.27
CA ASN A 142 5.36 25.26 3.91
C ASN A 142 4.17 24.97 2.97
N SER A 143 3.02 24.51 3.48
CA SER A 143 1.86 24.18 2.64
C SER A 143 0.58 24.87 3.12
N ASP A 144 -0.13 25.51 2.18
CA ASP A 144 -1.36 26.25 2.45
C ASP A 144 -2.64 25.38 2.37
N HIS A 145 -2.50 24.06 2.21
CA HIS A 145 -3.59 23.13 1.92
C HIS A 145 -4.33 22.60 3.16
N HIS A 146 -4.34 23.33 4.27
CA HIS A 146 -5.01 22.91 5.50
C HIS A 146 -6.40 23.53 5.70
N THR A 147 -7.01 24.08 4.65
CA THR A 147 -8.36 24.65 4.75
C THR A 147 -9.40 23.55 4.97
N LYS A 148 -10.44 23.86 5.73
CA LYS A 148 -11.57 22.95 5.98
C LYS A 148 -12.22 22.43 4.68
N ASP A 149 -12.28 23.28 3.64
CA ASP A 149 -12.96 22.95 2.39
C ASP A 149 -12.13 21.99 1.53
N PHE A 150 -10.80 22.17 1.53
CA PHE A 150 -9.89 21.21 0.90
C PHE A 150 -9.97 19.85 1.58
N LEU A 151 -9.93 19.82 2.92
CA LEU A 151 -10.06 18.58 3.68
C LEU A 151 -11.41 17.91 3.40
N ALA A 152 -12.52 18.65 3.44
CA ALA A 152 -13.85 18.11 3.15
C ALA A 152 -13.92 17.49 1.75
N GLY A 153 -13.39 18.17 0.72
CA GLY A 153 -13.34 17.65 -0.65
C GLY A 153 -12.59 16.31 -0.75
N GLN A 154 -11.39 16.23 -0.15
CA GLN A 154 -10.59 15.01 -0.14
C GLN A 154 -11.31 13.85 0.57
N ILE A 155 -11.98 14.14 1.69
CA ILE A 155 -12.75 13.15 2.45
C ILE A 155 -13.93 12.64 1.61
N MET A 156 -14.69 13.53 0.98
CA MET A 156 -15.81 13.16 0.13
C MET A 156 -15.37 12.29 -1.05
N ASP A 157 -14.23 12.59 -1.67
CA ASP A 157 -13.71 11.80 -2.78
C ASP A 157 -13.30 10.39 -2.35
N ILE A 158 -12.73 10.24 -1.14
CA ILE A 158 -12.41 8.93 -0.56
C ILE A 158 -13.71 8.17 -0.25
N ILE A 159 -14.70 8.81 0.37
CA ILE A 159 -16.00 8.19 0.68
C ILE A 159 -16.69 7.71 -0.61
N LYS A 160 -16.67 8.52 -1.68
CA LYS A 160 -17.22 8.12 -3.00
C LYS A 160 -16.48 6.93 -3.60
N LYS A 161 -15.14 6.90 -3.51
CA LYS A 161 -14.32 5.78 -4.02
C LYS A 161 -14.58 4.47 -3.25
N ILE A 162 -14.80 4.55 -1.94
CA ILE A 162 -15.11 3.38 -1.09
C ILE A 162 -16.56 2.91 -1.30
N GLY A 163 -17.47 3.84 -1.59
CA GLY A 163 -18.93 3.66 -1.55
C GLY A 163 -19.47 4.25 -0.25
N SER A 164 -20.21 5.36 -0.34
CA SER A 164 -20.79 6.05 0.83
C SER A 164 -21.71 5.13 1.62
N GLU A 165 -22.36 4.21 0.91
CA GLU A 165 -22.59 2.80 1.24
C GLU A 165 -22.15 2.21 2.56
N LYS A 166 -20.83 2.18 2.65
CA LYS A 166 -20.08 1.27 3.48
C LYS A 166 -19.45 2.00 4.64
N VAL A 167 -19.31 3.33 4.55
CA VAL A 167 -18.70 4.15 5.60
C VAL A 167 -19.77 4.53 6.63
N PHE A 168 -19.60 4.03 7.85
CA PHE A 168 -20.52 4.26 8.96
C PHE A 168 -20.04 5.36 9.90
N VAL A 169 -18.72 5.46 10.13
CA VAL A 169 -18.13 6.38 11.11
C VAL A 169 -16.98 7.15 10.48
N LEU A 170 -16.92 8.45 10.76
CA LEU A 170 -15.78 9.31 10.47
C LEU A 170 -15.11 9.71 11.79
N VAL A 171 -13.82 9.44 11.90
CA VAL A 171 -12.98 9.81 13.05
C VAL A 171 -11.92 10.78 12.58
N THR A 172 -11.85 11.93 13.22
CA THR A 172 -10.81 12.94 12.99
C THR A 172 -10.18 13.31 14.31
N ASP A 173 -9.00 13.93 14.30
CA ASP A 173 -8.51 14.63 15.48
C ASP A 173 -9.40 15.85 15.85
N ASN A 174 -9.03 16.58 16.91
CA ASN A 174 -9.77 17.75 17.36
C ASN A 174 -9.23 19.07 16.75
N ALA A 175 -8.42 19.01 15.69
CA ALA A 175 -7.89 20.21 15.06
C ALA A 175 -9.03 21.04 14.43
N ALA A 176 -8.96 22.37 14.51
CA ALA A 176 -10.06 23.25 14.15
C ALA A 176 -10.55 23.05 12.71
N ASN A 177 -9.64 22.84 11.76
CA ASN A 177 -9.99 22.61 10.35
C ASN A 177 -10.56 21.20 10.13
N CYS A 178 -10.08 20.18 10.87
CA CYS A 178 -10.63 18.83 10.82
C CYS A 178 -12.07 18.79 11.35
N VAL A 179 -12.35 19.47 12.48
CA VAL A 179 -13.71 19.55 13.04
C VAL A 179 -14.67 20.21 12.05
N LYS A 180 -14.28 21.35 11.46
CA LYS A 180 -15.11 22.06 10.47
C LYS A 180 -15.28 21.26 9.17
N ALA A 181 -14.23 20.59 8.69
CA ALA A 181 -14.32 19.73 7.51
C ALA A 181 -15.27 18.56 7.75
N LYS A 182 -15.20 17.95 8.93
CA LYS A 182 -16.10 16.87 9.35
C LYS A 182 -17.56 17.34 9.40
N GLU A 183 -17.83 18.54 9.91
CA GLU A 183 -19.18 19.15 9.89
C GLU A 183 -19.70 19.31 8.46
N ILE A 184 -18.85 19.76 7.52
CA ILE A 184 -19.22 19.88 6.10
C ILE A 184 -19.54 18.53 5.47
N VAL A 185 -18.81 17.47 5.83
CA VAL A 185 -18.99 16.13 5.24
C VAL A 185 -20.26 15.43 5.75
N ILE A 186 -20.68 15.73 6.98
CA ILE A 186 -21.82 15.07 7.64
C ILE A 186 -23.15 15.78 7.36
N ASN A 187 -23.13 17.10 7.14
CA ASN A 187 -24.31 17.90 6.81
C ASN A 187 -24.69 17.78 5.33
#